data_AF-A0A0S8H418-F1
#
_entry.id   AF-A0A0S8H418-F1
#
_cell.length_a   1.000
_cell.length_b   1.000
_cell.length_c   1.000
_cell.angle_alpha   90.00
_cell.angle_beta   90.00
_cell.angle_gamma   90.00
#
_symmetry.space_group_name_H-M   'P 1'
#
loop_
_entity.id
_entity.type
_entity.pdbx_description
1 polymer ?
#
loop_
_entity_poly.entity_id
_entity_poly.type
_entity_poly.pdbx_seq_one_letter_code
_entity_poly.pdbx_strand_id
1 'polypeptide(L)'
;MFENQRGRNQMALIDDPLTRRGCQLWLERVLGFYGEDGGVDVQVIEDQIILNDRTVEYLYSEYTPLETPYVAGSRPMLEAVVAEHVRQGMTDREKALALMRRVRDNQDGGLARPGLFTGGTEEELLKRGALMCNEVSRLYVCLCQMAGLPARLHCSHISGHMMTEVYAEGKWGWIDPMKGIAPVTDDEKPASAWELLQDPALFERQPKRVWADCRPPAVTFGTQQRDLRNVAREMARNRDCYFHPREAMALGNYFVWEHRRYSYPWRIEPADPQRLARARHAEQLNRRAAGWPDHYFSDSLFDEPLKKR
;
A
#
# COMPACT_ATOMS: atom_id res chain seq x y z
N MET A 1 -20.12 9.12 -8.14
CA MET A 1 -19.94 10.30 -7.27
C MET A 1 -18.46 10.69 -7.32
N PHE A 2 -18.10 11.98 -7.36
CA PHE A 2 -16.71 12.48 -7.43
C PHE A 2 -15.91 12.25 -8.74
N GLU A 3 -16.54 11.96 -9.89
CA GLU A 3 -15.82 11.68 -11.15
C GLU A 3 -14.82 12.77 -11.57
N ASN A 4 -15.17 14.05 -11.36
CA ASN A 4 -14.30 15.19 -11.71
C ASN A 4 -13.19 15.43 -10.68
N GLN A 5 -13.19 14.71 -9.57
CA GLN A 5 -12.22 14.80 -8.48
C GLN A 5 -11.46 13.48 -8.28
N ARG A 6 -11.40 12.62 -9.30
CA ARG A 6 -10.57 11.41 -9.28
C ARG A 6 -9.16 11.69 -9.82
N GLY A 7 -8.25 10.77 -9.53
CA GLY A 7 -6.93 10.71 -10.11
C GLY A 7 -6.10 11.96 -9.95
N ARG A 8 -5.64 12.54 -11.07
CA ARG A 8 -4.80 13.74 -11.04
C ARG A 8 -5.50 14.95 -10.42
N ASN A 9 -6.83 14.96 -10.34
CA ASN A 9 -7.63 16.05 -9.77
C ASN A 9 -8.03 15.82 -8.30
N GLN A 10 -7.64 14.69 -7.70
CA GLN A 10 -8.09 14.31 -6.36
C GLN A 10 -7.74 15.32 -5.26
N MET A 11 -6.67 16.10 -5.45
CA MET A 11 -6.27 17.17 -4.53
C MET A 11 -7.29 18.32 -4.41
N ALA A 12 -8.26 18.41 -5.33
CA ALA A 12 -9.39 19.35 -5.21
C ALA A 12 -10.31 19.05 -4.02
N LEU A 13 -10.22 17.84 -3.45
CA LEU A 13 -10.95 17.43 -2.26
C LEU A 13 -10.19 17.69 -0.95
N ILE A 14 -8.98 18.24 -1.02
CA ILE A 14 -8.14 18.54 0.16
C ILE A 14 -8.25 20.03 0.48
N ASP A 15 -8.75 20.37 1.66
CA ASP A 15 -8.95 21.77 2.07
C ASP A 15 -7.67 22.41 2.62
N ASP A 16 -6.88 21.67 3.41
CA ASP A 16 -5.61 22.16 3.97
C ASP A 16 -4.59 22.45 2.84
N PRO A 17 -4.11 23.70 2.70
CA PRO A 17 -3.22 24.06 1.60
C PRO A 17 -1.89 23.30 1.60
N LEU A 18 -1.38 22.92 2.76
CA LEU A 18 -0.08 22.25 2.90
C LEU A 18 -0.20 20.76 2.55
N THR A 19 -1.27 20.10 2.96
CA THR A 19 -1.62 18.75 2.53
C THR A 19 -1.89 18.71 1.02
N ARG A 20 -2.64 19.69 0.49
CA ARG A 20 -2.90 19.80 -0.96
C ARG A 20 -1.61 19.94 -1.75
N ARG A 21 -0.71 20.82 -1.28
CA ARG A 21 0.61 21.00 -1.88
C ARG A 21 1.45 19.72 -1.80
N GLY A 22 1.42 19.02 -0.68
CA GLY A 22 2.08 17.72 -0.52
C GLY A 22 1.59 16.69 -1.55
N CYS A 23 0.27 16.58 -1.73
CA CYS A 23 -0.32 15.68 -2.72
C CYS A 23 0.07 16.05 -4.17
N GLN A 24 0.14 17.35 -4.50
CA GLN A 24 0.64 17.81 -5.81
C GLN A 24 2.10 17.41 -6.03
N LEU A 25 2.96 17.62 -5.04
CA LEU A 25 4.37 17.28 -5.12
C LEU A 25 4.60 15.77 -5.23
N TRP A 26 3.76 14.96 -4.58
CA TRP A 26 3.70 13.52 -4.78
C TRP A 26 3.42 13.15 -6.23
N LEU A 27 2.39 13.75 -6.83
CA LEU A 27 2.05 13.47 -8.22
C LEU A 27 3.20 13.86 -9.16
N GLU A 28 3.83 15.02 -8.93
CA GLU A 28 5.02 15.45 -9.67
C GLU A 28 6.19 14.47 -9.53
N ARG A 29 6.39 13.90 -8.34
CA ARG A 29 7.41 12.89 -8.09
C ARG A 29 7.11 11.58 -8.83
N VAL A 30 5.85 11.13 -8.79
CA VAL A 30 5.41 9.92 -9.50
C VAL A 30 5.58 10.11 -11.01
N LEU A 31 5.08 11.20 -11.58
CA LEU A 31 5.18 11.49 -13.00
C LEU A 31 6.63 11.78 -13.43
N GLY A 32 7.47 12.33 -12.56
CA GLY A 32 8.91 12.44 -12.80
C GLY A 32 9.61 11.07 -12.89
N PHE A 33 9.15 10.07 -12.13
CA PHE A 33 9.72 8.72 -12.19
C PHE A 33 9.14 7.89 -13.34
N TYR A 34 7.81 7.80 -13.43
CA TYR A 34 7.13 6.93 -14.38
C TYR A 34 6.82 7.61 -15.72
N GLY A 35 6.79 8.93 -15.79
CA GLY A 35 6.32 9.68 -16.97
C GLY A 35 4.79 9.78 -17.02
N GLU A 36 4.27 10.55 -17.96
CA GLU A 36 2.82 10.77 -18.11
C GLU A 36 2.07 9.49 -18.52
N ASP A 37 2.71 8.68 -19.37
CA ASP A 37 2.23 7.35 -19.80
C ASP A 37 2.95 6.24 -19.00
N GLY A 38 3.05 6.43 -17.68
CA GLY A 38 3.82 5.58 -16.77
C GLY A 38 3.37 4.13 -16.63
N GLY A 39 2.41 3.70 -17.46
CA GLY A 39 1.76 2.40 -17.41
C GLY A 39 0.97 2.22 -16.14
N VAL A 40 0.85 0.97 -15.70
CA VAL A 40 -0.02 0.55 -14.60
C VAL A 40 0.18 1.42 -13.35
N ASP A 41 1.42 1.81 -13.03
CA ASP A 41 1.74 2.57 -11.81
C ASP A 41 1.22 4.02 -11.83
N VAL A 42 0.95 4.59 -13.02
CA VAL A 42 0.24 5.87 -13.19
C VAL A 42 -1.24 5.64 -13.48
N GLN A 43 -1.59 4.62 -14.26
CA GLN A 43 -2.97 4.32 -14.63
C GLN A 43 -3.84 3.98 -13.42
N VAL A 44 -3.29 3.31 -12.39
CA VAL A 44 -4.04 3.03 -11.14
C VAL A 44 -4.33 4.30 -10.33
N ILE A 45 -3.62 5.40 -10.59
CA ILE A 45 -3.91 6.68 -9.93
C ILE A 45 -5.19 7.27 -10.48
N GLU A 46 -5.52 7.09 -11.76
CA GLU A 46 -6.68 7.72 -12.40
C GLU A 46 -8.01 7.39 -11.71
N ASP A 47 -8.12 6.21 -11.11
CA ASP A 47 -9.32 5.76 -10.40
C ASP A 47 -9.31 6.13 -8.90
N GLN A 48 -8.24 6.75 -8.39
CA GLN A 48 -8.11 7.10 -6.97
C GLN A 48 -8.96 8.27 -6.54
N ILE A 49 -9.45 8.20 -5.30
CA ILE A 49 -10.18 9.28 -4.62
C ILE A 49 -9.55 9.48 -3.24
N ILE A 50 -9.33 10.74 -2.85
CA ILE A 50 -8.87 11.10 -1.50
C ILE A 50 -9.83 10.55 -0.46
N LEU A 51 -9.32 9.90 0.57
CA LEU A 51 -10.06 9.46 1.75
C LEU A 51 -10.11 10.59 2.79
N ASN A 52 -11.31 11.14 3.01
CA ASN A 52 -11.58 12.15 4.03
C ASN A 52 -13.07 12.11 4.44
N ASP A 53 -13.49 13.01 5.34
CA ASP A 53 -14.88 13.08 5.81
C ASP A 53 -15.90 13.25 4.68
N ARG A 54 -15.52 13.88 3.56
CA ARG A 54 -16.42 14.13 2.42
C ARG A 54 -16.61 12.91 1.54
N THR A 55 -15.65 12.00 1.51
CA THR A 55 -15.62 10.87 0.57
C THR A 55 -15.78 9.52 1.24
N VAL A 56 -15.59 9.42 2.55
CA VAL A 56 -15.59 8.15 3.29
C VAL A 56 -16.87 7.35 3.08
N GLU A 57 -18.05 7.98 3.15
CA GLU A 57 -19.33 7.29 2.96
C GLU A 57 -19.42 6.65 1.57
N TYR A 58 -19.00 7.38 0.53
CA TYR A 58 -18.97 6.86 -0.83
C TYR A 58 -17.93 5.74 -0.99
N LEU A 59 -16.72 5.96 -0.47
CA LEU A 59 -15.61 5.01 -0.56
C LEU A 59 -15.89 3.68 0.14
N TYR A 60 -16.68 3.69 1.22
CA TYR A 60 -17.02 2.49 1.99
C TYR A 60 -18.41 1.92 1.68
N SER A 61 -19.11 2.48 0.68
CA SER A 61 -20.36 1.93 0.13
C SER A 61 -20.09 1.17 -1.16
N GLU A 62 -20.61 1.64 -2.29
CA GLU A 62 -20.59 0.94 -3.59
C GLU A 62 -19.32 1.22 -4.42
N TYR A 63 -18.40 2.06 -3.93
CA TYR A 63 -17.20 2.43 -4.69
C TYR A 63 -16.36 1.23 -5.16
N THR A 64 -16.20 0.21 -4.31
CA THR A 64 -15.54 -1.05 -4.68
C THR A 64 -16.59 -2.18 -4.67
N PRO A 65 -16.84 -2.86 -5.79
CA PRO A 65 -17.79 -3.96 -5.84
C PRO A 65 -17.30 -5.11 -4.95
N LEU A 66 -18.24 -5.70 -4.20
CA LEU A 66 -17.97 -6.89 -3.36
C LEU A 66 -18.06 -8.20 -4.16
N GLU A 67 -18.65 -8.16 -5.34
CA GLU A 67 -18.64 -9.28 -6.27
C GLU A 67 -17.46 -9.15 -7.22
N THR A 68 -16.67 -10.22 -7.32
CA THR A 68 -15.48 -10.29 -8.16
C THR A 68 -15.83 -11.05 -9.45
N PRO A 69 -15.98 -10.38 -10.62
CA PRO A 69 -16.27 -11.04 -11.89
C PRO A 69 -15.05 -11.74 -12.50
N TYR A 70 -14.11 -12.18 -11.66
CA TYR A 70 -12.92 -12.91 -12.09
C TYR A 70 -13.29 -14.27 -12.67
N VAL A 71 -12.64 -14.64 -13.78
CA VAL A 71 -12.86 -15.92 -14.46
C VAL A 71 -11.63 -16.81 -14.29
N ALA A 72 -11.83 -17.99 -13.70
CA ALA A 72 -10.78 -18.99 -13.52
C ALA A 72 -10.17 -19.44 -14.87
N GLY A 73 -8.88 -19.77 -14.87
CA GLY A 73 -8.07 -20.09 -16.04
C GLY A 73 -7.52 -18.87 -16.79
N SER A 74 -7.91 -17.64 -16.42
CA SER A 74 -7.47 -16.43 -17.14
C SER A 74 -6.06 -15.97 -16.77
N ARG A 75 -5.55 -16.37 -15.59
CA ARG A 75 -4.21 -16.03 -15.08
C ARG A 75 -3.56 -17.23 -14.36
N PRO A 76 -3.24 -18.35 -15.06
CA PRO A 76 -2.90 -19.64 -14.43
C PRO A 76 -1.73 -19.61 -13.44
N MET A 77 -0.73 -18.75 -13.65
CA MET A 77 0.41 -18.64 -12.75
C MET A 77 0.04 -18.06 -11.39
N LEU A 78 -0.82 -17.04 -11.38
CA LEU A 78 -1.31 -16.43 -10.14
C LEU A 78 -2.26 -17.38 -9.42
N GLU A 79 -3.10 -18.10 -10.17
CA GLU A 79 -4.01 -19.12 -9.63
C GLU A 79 -3.26 -20.26 -8.93
N ALA A 80 -2.14 -20.70 -9.48
CA ALA A 80 -1.28 -21.69 -8.83
C ALA A 80 -0.77 -21.19 -7.47
N VAL A 81 -0.33 -19.93 -7.39
CA VAL A 81 0.09 -19.33 -6.11
C VAL A 81 -1.06 -19.27 -5.11
N VAL A 82 -2.28 -18.91 -5.55
CA VAL A 82 -3.47 -18.93 -4.69
C VAL A 82 -3.74 -20.34 -4.18
N ALA A 83 -3.74 -21.35 -5.06
CA ALA A 83 -4.00 -22.75 -4.69
C ALA A 83 -2.97 -23.34 -3.70
N GLU A 84 -1.73 -22.89 -3.75
CA GLU A 84 -0.67 -23.29 -2.80
C GLU A 84 -0.92 -22.75 -1.37
N HIS A 85 -1.54 -21.59 -1.24
CA HIS A 85 -1.62 -20.84 0.02
C HIS A 85 -3.03 -20.77 0.62
N VAL A 86 -4.06 -20.95 -0.21
CA VAL A 86 -5.47 -20.92 0.17
C VAL A 86 -6.03 -22.32 0.09
N ARG A 87 -6.56 -22.80 1.22
CA ARG A 87 -7.15 -24.13 1.35
C ARG A 87 -8.64 -24.02 1.62
N GLN A 88 -9.37 -25.07 1.25
CA GLN A 88 -10.77 -25.21 1.63
C GLN A 88 -10.91 -25.16 3.17
N GLY A 89 -11.91 -24.42 3.64
CA GLY A 89 -12.19 -24.25 5.07
C GLY A 89 -11.47 -23.06 5.73
N MET A 90 -10.53 -22.39 5.04
CA MET A 90 -9.98 -21.13 5.54
C MET A 90 -11.04 -20.03 5.52
N THR A 91 -11.12 -19.29 6.62
CA THR A 91 -11.85 -18.02 6.70
C THR A 91 -11.25 -16.99 5.75
N ASP A 92 -12.03 -15.97 5.39
CA ASP A 92 -11.56 -14.90 4.51
C ASP A 92 -10.36 -14.15 5.08
N ARG A 93 -10.32 -13.97 6.41
CA ARG A 93 -9.19 -13.40 7.11
C ARG A 93 -7.95 -14.28 7.03
N GLU A 94 -8.09 -15.59 7.20
CA GLU A 94 -6.96 -16.52 7.07
C GLU A 94 -6.39 -16.51 5.64
N LYS A 95 -7.26 -16.46 4.63
CA LYS A 95 -6.85 -16.32 3.22
C LYS A 95 -6.05 -15.03 3.01
N ALA A 96 -6.59 -13.89 3.44
CA ALA A 96 -5.93 -12.59 3.32
C ALA A 96 -4.54 -12.61 3.97
N LEU A 97 -4.43 -13.10 5.21
CA LEU A 97 -3.15 -13.17 5.92
C LEU A 97 -2.17 -14.16 5.30
N ALA A 98 -2.63 -15.30 4.78
CA ALA A 98 -1.78 -16.26 4.09
C ALA A 98 -1.19 -15.67 2.80
N LEU A 99 -2.02 -15.00 2.00
CA LEU A 99 -1.59 -14.33 0.78
C LEU A 99 -0.68 -13.14 1.08
N MET A 100 -0.95 -12.38 2.14
CA MET A 100 -0.10 -11.26 2.59
C MET A 100 1.32 -11.76 2.87
N ARG A 101 1.44 -12.84 3.65
CA ARG A 101 2.75 -13.45 3.97
C ARG A 101 3.46 -13.94 2.70
N ARG A 102 2.74 -14.59 1.78
CA ARG A 102 3.32 -15.06 0.51
C ARG A 102 3.85 -13.91 -0.35
N VAL A 103 3.14 -12.79 -0.41
CA VAL A 103 3.59 -11.60 -1.17
C VAL A 103 4.77 -10.91 -0.46
N ARG A 104 4.69 -10.70 0.85
CA ARG A 104 5.77 -10.14 1.69
C ARG A 104 7.09 -10.89 1.50
N ASP A 105 6.99 -12.22 1.45
CA ASP A 105 8.15 -13.11 1.37
C ASP A 105 8.58 -13.41 -0.07
N ASN A 106 7.88 -12.89 -1.08
CA ASN A 106 8.19 -13.11 -2.50
C ASN A 106 9.62 -12.70 -2.88
N GLN A 107 10.17 -11.70 -2.19
CA GLN A 107 11.53 -11.21 -2.39
C GLN A 107 12.61 -12.27 -2.14
N ASP A 108 12.32 -13.31 -1.35
CA ASP A 108 13.30 -14.33 -0.97
C ASP A 108 13.53 -15.36 -2.07
N GLY A 109 12.58 -15.51 -3.00
CA GLY A 109 12.64 -16.46 -4.11
C GLY A 109 12.90 -15.83 -5.48
N GLY A 110 13.06 -14.50 -5.53
CA GLY A 110 13.19 -13.74 -6.77
C GLY A 110 14.62 -13.61 -7.30
N LEU A 111 14.83 -12.56 -8.11
CA LEU A 111 16.15 -12.20 -8.60
C LEU A 111 17.04 -11.75 -7.44
N ALA A 112 18.36 -11.93 -7.58
CA ALA A 112 19.33 -11.43 -6.59
C ALA A 112 19.31 -9.91 -6.40
N ARG A 113 18.80 -9.15 -7.39
CA ARG A 113 18.66 -7.69 -7.36
C ARG A 113 17.26 -7.30 -7.87
N PRO A 114 16.21 -7.50 -7.06
CA PRO A 114 14.83 -7.26 -7.49
C PRO A 114 14.53 -5.77 -7.76
N GLY A 115 15.34 -4.86 -7.22
CA GLY A 115 15.25 -3.41 -7.46
C GLY A 115 16.04 -2.89 -8.65
N LEU A 116 16.64 -3.76 -9.48
CA LEU A 116 17.39 -3.33 -10.68
C LEU A 116 16.51 -2.61 -11.70
N PHE A 117 15.24 -2.99 -11.77
CA PHE A 117 14.22 -2.37 -12.59
C PHE A 117 12.87 -2.51 -11.89
N THR A 118 11.92 -1.65 -12.27
CA THR A 118 10.55 -1.62 -11.77
C THR A 118 9.55 -1.86 -12.90
N GLY A 119 8.29 -2.07 -12.55
CA GLY A 119 7.20 -2.36 -13.47
C GLY A 119 7.03 -3.85 -13.74
N GLY A 120 6.20 -4.13 -14.74
CA GLY A 120 5.84 -5.49 -15.16
C GLY A 120 4.48 -5.96 -14.64
N THR A 121 3.99 -7.04 -15.27
CA THR A 121 2.74 -7.72 -14.88
C THR A 121 2.89 -8.40 -13.52
N GLU A 122 1.79 -8.73 -12.85
CA GLU A 122 1.86 -9.41 -11.55
C GLU A 122 2.62 -10.75 -11.59
N GLU A 123 2.58 -11.49 -12.71
CA GLU A 123 3.41 -12.68 -12.92
C GLU A 123 4.91 -12.35 -12.95
N GLU A 124 5.28 -11.26 -13.61
CA GLU A 124 6.66 -10.79 -13.65
C GLU A 124 7.11 -10.31 -12.28
N LEU A 125 6.23 -9.66 -11.52
CA LEU A 125 6.49 -9.25 -10.14
C LEU A 125 6.77 -10.45 -9.22
N LEU A 126 5.99 -11.53 -9.37
CA LEU A 126 6.25 -12.79 -8.68
C LEU A 126 7.63 -13.33 -9.01
N LYS A 127 7.94 -13.51 -10.29
CA LYS A 127 9.23 -14.04 -10.76
C LYS A 127 10.41 -13.18 -10.31
N ARG A 128 10.23 -11.85 -10.31
CA ARG A 128 11.29 -10.90 -9.96
C ARG A 128 11.58 -10.89 -8.46
N GLY A 129 10.60 -11.22 -7.61
CA GLY A 129 10.69 -10.92 -6.18
C GLY A 129 10.48 -9.43 -5.91
N ALA A 130 9.49 -8.81 -6.55
CA ALA A 130 9.25 -7.37 -6.49
C ALA A 130 9.23 -6.81 -5.06
N LEU A 131 9.81 -5.61 -4.90
CA LEU A 131 10.01 -4.96 -3.60
C LEU A 131 9.40 -3.55 -3.50
N MET A 132 8.92 -3.00 -4.62
CA MET A 132 8.29 -1.68 -4.59
C MET A 132 6.87 -1.81 -4.03
N CYS A 133 6.50 -0.89 -3.15
CA CYS A 133 5.22 -0.91 -2.47
C CYS A 133 4.00 -1.00 -3.41
N ASN A 134 4.03 -0.30 -4.54
CA ASN A 134 2.97 -0.32 -5.54
C ASN A 134 2.87 -1.65 -6.28
N GLU A 135 4.02 -2.26 -6.61
CA GLU A 135 4.09 -3.57 -7.25
C GLU A 135 3.56 -4.67 -6.33
N VAL A 136 4.06 -4.68 -5.09
CA VAL A 136 3.66 -5.62 -4.04
C VAL A 136 2.16 -5.49 -3.75
N SER A 137 1.64 -4.27 -3.64
CA SER A 137 0.22 -4.03 -3.38
C SER A 137 -0.68 -4.50 -4.53
N ARG A 138 -0.31 -4.22 -5.79
CA ARG A 138 -1.05 -4.73 -6.97
C ARG A 138 -1.08 -6.24 -7.03
N LEU A 139 0.06 -6.89 -6.81
CA LEU A 139 0.13 -8.34 -6.76
C LEU A 139 -0.78 -8.90 -5.66
N TYR A 140 -0.73 -8.33 -4.46
CA TYR A 140 -1.57 -8.77 -3.34
C TYR A 140 -3.07 -8.60 -3.62
N VAL A 141 -3.49 -7.47 -4.20
CA VAL A 141 -4.88 -7.24 -4.62
C VAL A 141 -5.34 -8.32 -5.60
N CYS A 142 -4.53 -8.61 -6.63
CA CYS A 142 -4.88 -9.64 -7.61
C CYS A 142 -5.06 -11.02 -6.97
N LEU A 143 -4.14 -11.43 -6.08
CA LEU A 143 -4.25 -12.73 -5.41
C LEU A 143 -5.47 -12.79 -4.49
N CYS A 144 -5.80 -11.70 -3.79
CA CYS A 144 -7.01 -11.64 -2.95
C CYS A 144 -8.28 -11.81 -3.79
N GLN A 145 -8.39 -11.07 -4.90
CA GLN A 145 -9.54 -11.14 -5.79
C GLN A 145 -9.74 -12.54 -6.38
N MET A 146 -8.65 -13.21 -6.77
CA MET A 146 -8.70 -14.61 -7.22
C MET A 146 -9.12 -15.58 -6.11
N ALA A 147 -8.80 -15.29 -4.85
CA ALA A 147 -9.23 -16.06 -3.69
C ALA A 147 -10.68 -15.75 -3.25
N GLY A 148 -11.40 -14.92 -4.02
CA GLY A 148 -12.78 -14.52 -3.74
C GLY A 148 -12.91 -13.37 -2.74
N LEU A 149 -11.83 -12.63 -2.48
CA LEU A 149 -11.81 -11.51 -1.54
C LEU A 149 -11.78 -10.17 -2.30
N PRO A 150 -12.79 -9.30 -2.12
CA PRO A 150 -12.72 -7.94 -2.63
C PRO A 150 -11.51 -7.22 -2.03
N ALA A 151 -10.69 -6.62 -2.87
CA ALA A 151 -9.47 -5.93 -2.46
C ALA A 151 -9.22 -4.71 -3.34
N ARG A 152 -8.59 -3.68 -2.76
CA ARG A 152 -8.30 -2.40 -3.41
C ARG A 152 -6.97 -1.83 -2.94
N LEU A 153 -6.48 -0.84 -3.67
CA LEU A 153 -5.26 -0.12 -3.31
C LEU A 153 -5.57 0.98 -2.30
N HIS A 154 -4.66 1.17 -1.36
CA HIS A 154 -4.59 2.30 -0.44
C HIS A 154 -3.28 3.04 -0.68
N CYS A 155 -3.30 4.37 -0.79
CA CYS A 155 -2.10 5.17 -0.98
C CYS A 155 -1.97 6.20 0.13
N SER A 156 -0.75 6.34 0.65
CA SER A 156 -0.32 7.46 1.50
C SER A 156 0.61 8.33 0.63
N HIS A 157 0.07 9.41 0.08
CA HIS A 157 0.71 10.16 -1.00
C HIS A 157 1.95 10.92 -0.53
N ILE A 158 1.81 11.74 0.51
CA ILE A 158 2.85 12.62 1.01
C ILE A 158 4.00 11.80 1.57
N SER A 159 3.74 10.80 2.40
CA SER A 159 4.79 9.90 2.90
C SER A 159 5.37 8.99 1.82
N GLY A 160 4.61 8.74 0.76
CA GLY A 160 5.02 7.97 -0.42
C GLY A 160 5.01 6.46 -0.17
N HIS A 161 3.83 5.88 0.02
CA HIS A 161 3.67 4.44 0.20
C HIS A 161 2.34 3.95 -0.40
N MET A 162 2.32 2.74 -0.94
CA MET A 162 1.12 2.06 -1.43
C MET A 162 0.94 0.75 -0.67
N MET A 163 -0.28 0.53 -0.21
CA MET A 163 -0.75 -0.58 0.62
C MET A 163 -2.12 -1.01 0.06
N THR A 164 -2.90 -1.75 0.84
CA THR A 164 -4.19 -2.27 0.39
C THR A 164 -5.27 -2.21 1.46
N GLU A 165 -6.52 -2.36 1.01
CA GLU A 165 -7.60 -2.82 1.87
C GLU A 165 -8.22 -4.10 1.28
N VAL A 166 -8.65 -5.00 2.15
CA VAL A 166 -9.33 -6.25 1.79
C VAL A 166 -10.62 -6.36 2.59
N TYR A 167 -11.71 -6.70 1.92
CA TYR A 167 -12.99 -6.97 2.56
C TYR A 167 -12.99 -8.41 3.05
N ALA A 168 -13.01 -8.60 4.36
CA ALA A 168 -13.05 -9.90 5.02
C ALA A 168 -13.97 -9.83 6.24
N GLU A 169 -14.71 -10.91 6.51
CA GLU A 169 -15.58 -11.00 7.69
C GLU A 169 -16.60 -9.83 7.79
N GLY A 170 -17.09 -9.35 6.64
CA GLY A 170 -18.09 -8.28 6.57
C GLY A 170 -17.54 -6.85 6.76
N LYS A 171 -16.22 -6.65 6.64
CA LYS A 171 -15.60 -5.32 6.81
C LYS A 171 -14.31 -5.16 6.00
N TRP A 172 -14.01 -3.93 5.59
CA TRP A 172 -12.71 -3.56 5.04
C TRP A 172 -11.63 -3.54 6.13
N GLY A 173 -10.50 -4.21 5.87
CA GLY A 173 -9.31 -4.18 6.69
C GLY A 173 -8.10 -3.70 5.88
N TRP A 174 -7.38 -2.72 6.42
CA TRP A 174 -6.12 -2.24 5.85
C TRP A 174 -5.01 -3.27 6.05
N ILE A 175 -4.19 -3.47 5.03
CA ILE A 175 -3.07 -4.41 5.05
C ILE A 175 -1.89 -3.77 4.31
N ASP A 176 -0.70 -3.84 4.91
CA ASP A 176 0.57 -3.57 4.23
C ASP A 176 1.22 -4.92 3.86
N PRO A 177 1.04 -5.41 2.62
CA PRO A 177 1.59 -6.67 2.18
C PRO A 177 3.12 -6.62 1.99
N MET A 178 3.72 -5.44 1.88
CA MET A 178 5.17 -5.30 1.78
C MET A 178 5.83 -5.54 3.14
N LYS A 179 5.18 -5.10 4.22
CA LYS A 179 5.71 -5.21 5.59
C LYS A 179 5.07 -6.33 6.41
N GLY A 180 4.00 -6.95 5.95
CA GLY A 180 3.26 -7.98 6.70
C GLY A 180 2.50 -7.42 7.89
N ILE A 181 1.91 -6.22 7.77
CA ILE A 181 1.17 -5.57 8.84
C ILE A 181 -0.32 -5.59 8.50
N ALA A 182 -1.14 -6.18 9.38
CA ALA A 182 -2.59 -6.24 9.26
C ALA A 182 -3.21 -5.90 10.63
N PRO A 183 -3.35 -4.60 10.95
CA PRO A 183 -3.80 -4.14 12.24
C PRO A 183 -5.26 -4.47 12.49
N VAL A 184 -5.61 -4.50 13.78
CA VAL A 184 -6.94 -4.79 14.28
C VAL A 184 -7.41 -3.69 15.21
N THR A 185 -8.73 -3.57 15.33
CA THR A 185 -9.36 -2.76 16.38
C THR A 185 -9.16 -3.41 17.75
N ASP A 186 -9.54 -2.70 18.81
CA ASP A 186 -9.44 -3.24 20.17
C ASP A 186 -10.28 -4.52 20.37
N ASP A 187 -11.35 -4.71 19.58
CA ASP A 187 -12.18 -5.92 19.52
C ASP A 187 -11.63 -7.01 18.58
N GLU A 188 -10.36 -6.92 18.17
CA GLU A 188 -9.67 -7.86 17.28
C GLU A 188 -10.22 -8.02 15.85
N LYS A 189 -11.18 -7.17 15.46
CA LYS A 189 -11.69 -7.06 14.09
C LYS A 189 -10.68 -6.37 13.18
N PRO A 190 -10.67 -6.64 11.86
CA PRO A 190 -9.85 -5.87 10.92
C PRO A 190 -10.11 -4.36 11.07
N ALA A 191 -9.03 -3.58 11.13
CA ALA A 191 -9.10 -2.11 11.15
C ALA A 191 -9.01 -1.58 9.73
N SER A 192 -9.96 -0.74 9.31
CA SER A 192 -9.91 -0.10 8.00
C SER A 192 -8.91 1.07 7.96
N ALA A 193 -8.57 1.54 6.76
CA ALA A 193 -7.75 2.74 6.61
C ALA A 193 -8.41 3.96 7.27
N TRP A 194 -9.74 4.04 7.20
CA TRP A 194 -10.48 5.13 7.84
C TRP A 194 -10.37 5.09 9.36
N GLU A 195 -10.54 3.92 9.97
CA GLU A 195 -10.41 3.79 11.43
C GLU A 195 -8.99 4.10 11.91
N LEU A 196 -7.97 3.68 11.14
CA LEU A 196 -6.57 4.00 11.43
C LEU A 196 -6.26 5.49 11.25
N LEU A 197 -6.95 6.18 10.34
CA LEU A 197 -6.83 7.64 10.20
C LEU A 197 -7.49 8.37 11.38
N GLN A 198 -8.61 7.86 11.89
CA GLN A 198 -9.31 8.43 13.04
C GLN A 198 -8.59 8.16 14.38
N ASP A 199 -7.92 7.01 14.50
CA ASP A 199 -7.09 6.65 15.65
C ASP A 199 -5.77 5.98 15.23
N PRO A 200 -4.74 6.76 14.85
CA PRO A 200 -3.44 6.23 14.48
C PRO A 200 -2.73 5.50 15.65
N ALA A 201 -3.11 5.79 16.90
CA ALA A 201 -2.54 5.12 18.06
C ALA A 201 -2.97 3.64 18.16
N LEU A 202 -3.91 3.17 17.32
CA LEU A 202 -4.20 1.75 17.15
C LEU A 202 -2.95 0.93 16.86
N PHE A 203 -1.96 1.46 16.12
CA PHE A 203 -0.69 0.75 15.84
C PHE A 203 0.12 0.42 17.11
N GLU A 204 -0.14 1.09 18.23
CA GLU A 204 0.52 0.86 19.52
C GLU A 204 -0.17 -0.19 20.37
N ARG A 205 -1.42 -0.53 20.03
CA ARG A 205 -2.30 -1.42 20.83
C ARG A 205 -2.57 -2.74 20.11
N GLN A 206 -1.65 -3.13 19.22
CA GLN A 206 -1.78 -4.33 18.43
C GLN A 206 -1.44 -5.59 19.23
N PRO A 207 -2.19 -6.68 19.08
CA PRO A 207 -1.87 -7.94 19.74
C PRO A 207 -0.58 -8.54 19.18
N LYS A 208 0.07 -9.39 19.97
CA LYS A 208 1.37 -10.00 19.63
C LYS A 208 1.43 -10.65 18.24
N ARG A 209 0.31 -11.17 17.75
CA ARG A 209 0.26 -11.79 16.42
C ARG A 209 0.51 -10.81 15.26
N VAL A 210 0.10 -9.56 15.38
CA VAL A 210 0.25 -8.55 14.31
C VAL A 210 1.72 -8.18 14.12
N TRP A 211 2.42 -7.84 15.22
CA TRP A 211 3.83 -7.48 15.11
C TRP A 211 4.73 -8.68 14.79
N ALA A 212 4.24 -9.92 14.93
CA ALA A 212 5.03 -11.14 14.73
C ALA A 212 5.09 -11.50 13.25
N ASP A 213 4.07 -11.05 12.50
CA ASP A 213 4.05 -11.08 11.04
C ASP A 213 4.76 -9.87 10.41
N CYS A 214 5.13 -8.85 11.19
CA CYS A 214 5.85 -7.72 10.65
C CYS A 214 7.27 -8.14 10.19
N ARG A 215 7.58 -7.84 8.94
CA ARG A 215 8.90 -8.02 8.31
C ARG A 215 9.30 -6.71 7.62
N PRO A 216 10.04 -5.83 8.30
CA PRO A 216 10.55 -4.59 7.73
C PRO A 216 11.48 -4.87 6.52
N PRO A 217 11.28 -4.22 5.35
CA PRO A 217 12.01 -4.53 4.11
C PRO A 217 13.45 -4.03 4.08
N ALA A 218 13.84 -3.12 4.98
CA ALA A 218 15.16 -2.48 4.99
C ALA A 218 16.32 -3.40 5.43
N VAL A 219 16.05 -4.67 5.78
CA VAL A 219 17.05 -5.63 6.21
C VAL A 219 16.97 -6.82 5.27
N THR A 220 17.80 -6.87 4.22
CA THR A 220 17.69 -7.90 3.17
C THR A 220 18.23 -9.27 3.62
N PHE A 221 19.09 -9.30 4.64
CA PHE A 221 19.69 -10.53 5.17
C PHE A 221 19.89 -10.46 6.70
N GLY A 222 19.62 -11.57 7.40
CA GLY A 222 19.95 -11.76 8.83
C GLY A 222 18.76 -11.71 9.81
N THR A 223 19.02 -12.06 11.06
CA THR A 223 18.02 -12.13 12.16
C THR A 223 17.50 -10.76 12.61
N GLN A 224 18.12 -9.67 12.14
CA GLN A 224 17.81 -8.30 12.53
C GLN A 224 16.50 -7.77 11.93
N GLN A 225 15.93 -8.42 10.91
CA GLN A 225 14.61 -8.04 10.37
C GLN A 225 13.54 -7.99 11.47
N ARG A 226 13.59 -8.94 12.41
CA ARG A 226 12.63 -9.05 13.51
C ARG A 226 13.14 -8.46 14.83
N ASP A 227 14.16 -7.61 14.76
CA ASP A 227 14.55 -6.82 15.92
C ASP A 227 13.35 -5.99 16.39
N LEU A 228 13.04 -6.06 17.69
CA LEU A 228 11.91 -5.35 18.28
C LEU A 228 11.98 -3.84 18.00
N ARG A 229 13.18 -3.26 17.88
CA ARG A 229 13.36 -1.86 17.51
C ARG A 229 12.92 -1.58 16.08
N ASN A 230 13.22 -2.47 15.14
CA ASN A 230 12.80 -2.31 13.74
C ASN A 230 11.28 -2.44 13.62
N VAL A 231 10.69 -3.39 14.34
CA VAL A 231 9.24 -3.56 14.41
C VAL A 231 8.57 -2.33 15.05
N ALA A 232 9.11 -1.82 16.16
CA ALA A 232 8.63 -0.60 16.80
C ALA A 232 8.66 0.60 15.85
N ARG A 233 9.77 0.77 15.12
CA ARG A 233 9.92 1.82 14.11
C ARG A 233 8.88 1.70 13.01
N GLU A 234 8.61 0.49 12.50
CA GLU A 234 7.57 0.34 11.48
C GLU A 234 6.17 0.69 12.02
N MET A 235 5.84 0.33 13.26
CA MET A 235 4.56 0.74 13.87
C MET A 235 4.48 2.26 14.03
N ALA A 236 5.55 2.90 14.51
CA ALA A 236 5.62 4.35 14.63
C ALA A 236 5.52 5.06 13.26
N ARG A 237 6.19 4.54 12.21
CA ARG A 237 6.06 5.09 10.86
C ARG A 237 4.64 4.99 10.31
N ASN A 238 3.92 3.92 10.61
CA ASN A 238 2.51 3.83 10.23
C ASN A 238 1.70 4.92 10.96
N ARG A 239 1.82 5.01 12.29
CA ARG A 239 1.16 6.00 13.16
C ARG A 239 1.46 7.45 12.74
N ASP A 240 2.73 7.81 12.65
CA ASP A 240 3.17 9.21 12.56
C ASP A 240 3.37 9.72 11.14
N CYS A 241 3.44 8.83 10.16
CA CYS A 241 3.72 9.20 8.78
C CYS A 241 2.56 8.81 7.88
N TYR A 242 2.25 7.51 7.78
CA TYR A 242 1.23 7.04 6.84
C TYR A 242 -0.20 7.38 7.26
N PHE A 243 -0.43 7.54 8.56
CA PHE A 243 -1.68 7.99 9.15
C PHE A 243 -1.53 9.32 9.88
N HIS A 244 -0.54 10.13 9.48
CA HIS A 244 -0.38 11.49 9.98
C HIS A 244 -1.64 12.33 9.69
N PRO A 245 -2.08 13.23 10.59
CA PRO A 245 -3.29 14.04 10.38
C PRO A 245 -3.28 14.93 9.12
N ARG A 246 -2.09 15.22 8.60
CA ARG A 246 -1.88 15.96 7.34
C ARG A 246 -1.46 15.07 6.17
N GLU A 247 -1.58 13.75 6.28
CA GLU A 247 -1.34 12.85 5.15
C GLU A 247 -2.50 12.98 4.14
N ALA A 248 -2.18 12.87 2.85
CA ALA A 248 -3.18 12.75 1.80
C ALA A 248 -3.33 11.26 1.45
N MET A 249 -4.32 10.62 2.06
CA MET A 249 -4.65 9.23 1.78
C MET A 249 -5.65 9.11 0.63
N ALA A 250 -5.53 8.04 -0.15
CA ALA A 250 -6.48 7.75 -1.22
C ALA A 250 -6.76 6.26 -1.35
N LEU A 251 -7.96 5.94 -1.83
CA LEU A 251 -8.36 4.59 -2.21
C LEU A 251 -8.52 4.53 -3.72
N GLY A 252 -8.06 3.43 -4.33
CA GLY A 252 -8.12 3.19 -5.76
C GLY A 252 -8.49 1.75 -6.07
N ASN A 253 -9.43 1.54 -6.99
CA ASN A 253 -9.74 0.20 -7.49
C ASN A 253 -8.66 -0.28 -8.45
N TYR A 254 -8.26 -1.53 -8.30
CA TYR A 254 -7.39 -2.24 -9.24
C TYR A 254 -7.92 -3.65 -9.37
N PHE A 255 -8.25 -4.08 -10.58
CA PHE A 255 -9.00 -5.31 -10.80
C PHE A 255 -8.24 -6.31 -11.67
N VAL A 256 -8.13 -7.53 -11.17
CA VAL A 256 -7.41 -8.63 -11.82
C VAL A 256 -8.02 -9.03 -13.16
N TRP A 257 -9.34 -8.90 -13.31
CA TRP A 257 -10.05 -9.16 -14.56
C TRP A 257 -9.89 -8.03 -15.59
N GLU A 258 -9.46 -6.83 -15.18
CA GLU A 258 -9.18 -5.70 -16.07
C GLU A 258 -7.71 -5.62 -16.49
N HIS A 259 -6.91 -6.65 -16.26
CA HIS A 259 -5.46 -6.60 -16.51
C HIS A 259 -5.06 -6.13 -17.92
N ARG A 260 -5.91 -6.34 -18.93
CA ARG A 260 -5.70 -5.88 -20.32
C ARG A 260 -5.88 -4.38 -20.53
N ARG A 261 -6.53 -3.67 -19.59
CA ARG A 261 -6.68 -2.21 -19.60
C ARG A 261 -5.34 -1.51 -19.34
N TYR A 262 -4.43 -2.15 -18.64
CA TYR A 262 -3.18 -1.56 -18.19
C TYR A 262 -2.01 -1.92 -19.12
N SER A 263 -1.02 -1.03 -19.18
CA SER A 263 0.28 -1.34 -19.77
C SER A 263 1.31 -1.57 -18.67
N TYR A 264 2.29 -2.44 -18.92
CA TYR A 264 3.24 -2.89 -17.89
C TYR A 264 4.69 -2.65 -18.32
N PRO A 265 5.09 -1.39 -18.61
CA PRO A 265 6.45 -1.11 -19.03
C PRO A 265 7.44 -1.43 -17.91
N TRP A 266 8.58 -2.01 -18.26
CA TRP A 266 9.72 -2.05 -17.35
C TRP A 266 10.49 -0.73 -17.40
N ARG A 267 11.00 -0.30 -16.26
CA ARG A 267 11.79 0.92 -16.13
C ARG A 267 13.02 0.69 -15.27
N ILE A 268 14.16 1.13 -15.77
CA ILE A 268 15.43 1.14 -15.04
C ILE A 268 15.71 2.55 -14.53
N GLU A 269 15.44 3.55 -15.36
CA GLU A 269 15.71 4.96 -15.09
C GLU A 269 14.41 5.77 -14.99
N PRO A 270 14.41 6.88 -14.23
CA PRO A 270 13.30 7.82 -14.22
C PRO A 270 13.02 8.40 -15.61
N ALA A 271 11.75 8.59 -15.96
CA ALA A 271 11.34 9.23 -17.21
C ALA A 271 11.79 10.71 -17.30
N ASP A 272 11.78 11.43 -16.18
CA ASP A 272 12.30 12.80 -16.06
C ASP A 272 13.07 12.95 -14.74
N PRO A 273 14.39 12.66 -14.74
CA PRO A 273 15.22 12.75 -13.54
C PRO A 273 15.25 14.15 -12.90
N GLN A 274 15.10 15.22 -13.70
CA GLN A 274 15.15 16.58 -13.18
C GLN A 274 13.86 16.96 -12.46
N ARG A 275 12.69 16.66 -13.06
CA ARG A 275 11.38 16.81 -12.40
C ARG A 275 11.33 16.01 -11.12
N LEU A 276 11.78 14.75 -11.17
CA LEU A 276 11.86 13.88 -10.01
C LEU A 276 12.70 14.49 -8.87
N ALA A 277 13.90 15.00 -9.19
CA ALA A 277 14.78 15.60 -8.19
C ALA A 277 14.17 16.87 -7.55
N ARG A 278 13.59 17.77 -8.36
CA ARG A 278 12.90 18.96 -7.87
C ARG A 278 11.72 18.62 -6.98
N ALA A 279 10.88 17.67 -7.41
CA ALA A 279 9.71 17.23 -6.66
C ALA A 279 10.13 16.61 -5.30
N ARG A 280 11.12 15.72 -5.29
CA ARG A 280 11.66 15.12 -4.05
C ARG A 280 12.15 16.18 -3.08
N HIS A 281 12.93 17.17 -3.54
CA HIS A 281 13.41 18.24 -2.68
C HIS A 281 12.25 19.04 -2.07
N ALA A 282 11.29 19.46 -2.90
CA ALA A 282 10.13 20.20 -2.45
C ALA A 282 9.24 19.40 -1.49
N GLU A 283 9.05 18.09 -1.72
CA GLU A 283 8.33 17.21 -0.80
C GLU A 283 8.99 17.17 0.58
N GLN A 284 10.33 17.07 0.66
CA GLN A 284 11.02 17.04 1.95
C GLN A 284 10.79 18.32 2.75
N LEU A 285 10.84 19.48 2.09
CA LEU A 285 10.51 20.76 2.72
C LEU A 285 9.04 20.81 3.15
N ASN A 286 8.12 20.30 2.32
CA ASN A 286 6.70 20.23 2.64
C ASN A 286 6.43 19.34 3.87
N ARG A 287 7.04 18.16 3.95
CA ARG A 287 6.91 17.23 5.10
C ARG A 287 7.40 17.87 6.40
N ARG A 288 8.54 18.56 6.36
CA ARG A 288 9.06 19.32 7.52
C ARG A 288 8.09 20.41 7.95
N ALA A 289 7.61 21.22 7.01
CA ALA A 289 6.62 22.26 7.30
C ALA A 289 5.30 21.66 7.83
N ALA A 290 4.95 20.45 7.39
CA ALA A 290 3.74 19.76 7.79
C ALA A 290 3.83 19.06 9.15
N GLY A 291 5.03 18.95 9.73
CA GLY A 291 5.25 18.40 11.07
C GLY A 291 5.57 16.91 11.11
N TRP A 292 6.05 16.32 10.01
CA TRP A 292 6.54 14.93 10.04
C TRP A 292 7.66 14.81 11.09
N PRO A 293 7.70 13.68 11.84
CA PRO A 293 8.67 13.52 12.91
C PRO A 293 10.09 13.40 12.39
N ASP A 294 11.07 13.77 13.21
CA ASP A 294 12.49 13.69 12.85
C ASP A 294 12.93 12.27 12.44
N HIS A 295 12.35 11.25 13.08
CA HIS A 295 12.65 9.86 12.77
C HIS A 295 12.13 9.41 11.38
N TYR A 296 11.26 10.19 10.71
CA TYR A 296 10.95 9.98 9.30
C TYR A 296 12.15 10.31 8.41
N PHE A 297 12.92 11.34 8.77
CA PHE A 297 14.08 11.79 8.00
C PHE A 297 15.36 11.06 8.36
N SER A 298 15.44 10.53 9.58
CA SER A 298 16.61 9.79 10.05
C SER A 298 16.24 8.72 11.08
N ASP A 299 16.40 7.45 10.72
CA ASP A 299 16.13 6.31 11.60
C ASP A 299 16.95 6.32 12.89
N SER A 300 18.10 7.01 12.93
CA SER A 300 18.92 7.12 14.14
C SER A 300 18.26 7.96 15.23
N LEU A 301 17.27 8.77 14.86
CA LEU A 301 16.48 9.61 15.78
C LEU A 301 15.25 8.87 16.33
N PHE A 302 15.10 7.57 16.04
CA PHE A 302 14.05 6.73 16.62
C PHE A 302 14.55 5.98 17.86
N ASP A 303 13.94 6.23 19.01
CA ASP A 303 14.27 5.65 20.31
C ASP A 303 13.07 5.02 21.06
N GLU A 304 11.86 5.06 20.49
CA GLU A 304 10.69 4.46 21.13
C GLU A 304 10.76 2.92 21.17
N PRO A 305 10.41 2.28 22.29
CA PRO A 305 10.29 0.83 22.38
C PRO A 305 9.00 0.34 21.72
N LEU A 306 8.94 -0.95 21.40
CA LEU A 306 7.72 -1.60 20.93
C LEU A 306 6.66 -1.60 22.05
N LYS A 307 5.59 -0.83 21.86
CA LYS A 307 4.44 -0.75 22.79
C LYS A 307 3.59 -2.01 22.69
N LYS A 308 3.32 -2.64 23.82
CA LYS A 308 2.66 -3.95 23.94
C LYS A 308 1.26 -3.79 24.52
N ARG A 309 0.27 -4.41 23.88
CA ARG A 309 -1.04 -4.72 24.48
C ARG A 309 -0.98 -6.06 25.22
#